data_AF-A0A1C4YFC7-F1
#
_entry.id   AF-A0A1C4YFC7-F1
#
_cell.length_a   1.000
_cell.length_b   1.000
_cell.length_c   1.000
_cell.angle_alpha   90.00
_cell.angle_beta   90.00
_cell.angle_gamma   90.00
#
_symmetry.space_group_name_H-M   'P 1'
#
loop_
_entity.id
_entity.type
_entity.pdbx_description
1 polymer ?
#
loop_
_entity_poly.entity_id
_entity_poly.type
_entity_poly.pdbx_seq_one_letter_code
_entity_poly.pdbx_strand_id
1 'polypeptide(L)'
;MRPATLLRLAVAGTRTDVARVLLTALSAALATLAGLAALTVLSVVKPPGDAWTQSEQYTNALLREPGLRPGVAFALLLLCVPVLGLAGQCARLGAPGRDRRLAALRLAGATPGQVTRVAVAETGVASLLGTLAGLAVFLAGRRLLHRPDAAGRLPLPTDVHPAPVAVAAVVLGLPLAAALISALLLRPVATTPFGVVRKVRTQAPWPWPGALILAALAMFAAIRPLLLWYERRGAVDPDWLVPTLLVLGGLTAMIGVVSGTGWISYHTGRLLHRHGRGPAALLAARRLAADPWAGSRTFAALLAALIFGAGAAGMRADFQAQAELTRRTGSGLADPDFFLGAMDLVDLAVVVAMAIAGGGLLVAVVEGITSRRRAYAAQVATGVPRATIARSLLWAALAPAVPAIGLALTVGYLLVRGVMPAPSTGGFAQTICDAGTELCGDPATAARYTRTEWVPETTIPPDVPWDQLAWLAAGGLAAVLGTVVAGLLFLRAATSVEELRST
;
A
#
# COMPACT_ATOMS: atom_id res chain seq x y z
N MET A 1 26.08 18.70 24.06
CA MET A 1 26.83 18.47 22.80
C MET A 1 26.61 19.66 21.91
N ARG A 2 27.67 20.21 21.31
CA ARG A 2 27.53 21.33 20.37
C ARG A 2 26.85 20.84 19.07
N PRO A 3 26.02 21.66 18.42
CA PRO A 3 25.28 21.25 17.22
C PRO A 3 26.21 20.84 16.06
N ALA A 4 27.35 21.50 15.90
CA ALA A 4 28.36 21.13 14.91
C ALA A 4 28.94 19.72 15.13
N THR A 5 29.10 19.29 16.37
CA THR A 5 29.58 17.95 16.71
C THR A 5 28.51 16.90 16.40
N LEU A 6 27.23 17.21 16.65
CA LEU A 6 26.11 16.33 16.29
C LEU A 6 26.02 16.13 14.77
N LEU A 7 26.15 17.21 13.99
CA LEU A 7 26.12 17.15 12.53
C LEU A 7 27.29 16.33 11.97
N ARG A 8 28.52 16.55 12.47
CA ARG A 8 29.70 15.76 12.06
C ARG A 8 29.53 14.28 12.38
N LEU A 9 29.00 13.94 13.56
CA LEU A 9 28.74 12.56 13.93
C LEU A 9 27.63 11.93 13.10
N ALA A 10 26.64 12.71 12.65
CA ALA A 10 25.56 12.22 11.80
C ALA A 10 25.99 11.93 10.37
N VAL A 11 27.01 12.64 9.86
CA VAL A 11 27.51 12.51 8.48
C VAL A 11 28.66 11.49 8.37
N ALA A 12 29.39 11.23 9.47
CA ALA A 12 30.43 10.21 9.51
C ALA A 12 29.82 8.80 9.49
N GLY A 13 29.95 8.10 8.36
CA GLY A 13 29.31 6.80 8.17
C GLY A 13 30.02 5.88 7.19
N THR A 14 29.71 4.61 7.30
CA THR A 14 30.12 3.55 6.36
C THR A 14 29.31 3.63 5.05
N ARG A 15 29.67 2.86 4.02
CA ARG A 15 28.86 2.74 2.79
C ARG A 15 27.41 2.33 3.07
N THR A 16 27.19 1.50 4.08
CA THR A 16 25.84 1.11 4.52
C THR A 16 25.07 2.25 5.17
N ASP A 17 25.75 3.16 5.88
CA ASP A 17 25.10 4.35 6.44
C ASP A 17 24.72 5.35 5.34
N VAL A 18 25.56 5.53 4.32
CA VAL A 18 25.22 6.36 3.15
C VAL A 18 24.00 5.80 2.41
N ALA A 19 23.96 4.49 2.16
CA ALA A 19 22.81 3.85 1.54
C ALA A 19 21.52 4.04 2.37
N ARG A 20 21.60 3.88 3.70
CA ARG A 20 20.48 4.18 4.61
C ARG A 20 20.02 5.63 4.47
N VAL A 21 20.94 6.60 4.53
CA VAL A 21 20.62 8.03 4.43
C VAL A 21 19.93 8.34 3.10
N LEU A 22 20.45 7.83 1.98
CA LEU A 22 19.86 8.03 0.66
C LEU A 22 18.46 7.41 0.55
N LEU A 23 18.28 6.19 1.07
CA LEU A 23 16.99 5.51 1.02
C LEU A 23 15.95 6.16 1.96
N THR A 24 16.36 6.62 3.14
CA THR A 24 15.50 7.40 4.03
C THR A 24 15.11 8.71 3.37
N ALA A 25 16.05 9.43 2.74
CA ALA A 25 15.78 10.64 1.99
C ALA A 25 14.81 10.38 0.81
N LEU A 26 15.02 9.30 0.05
CA LEU A 26 14.11 8.90 -1.04
C LEU A 26 12.69 8.61 -0.52
N SER A 27 12.56 7.86 0.58
CA SER A 27 11.25 7.57 1.16
C SER A 27 10.54 8.84 1.65
N ALA A 28 11.28 9.77 2.26
CA ALA A 28 10.74 11.06 2.68
C ALA A 28 10.35 11.95 1.48
N ALA A 29 11.11 11.90 0.38
CA ALA A 29 10.79 12.59 -0.86
C ALA A 29 9.48 12.05 -1.48
N LEU A 30 9.33 10.73 -1.56
CA LEU A 30 8.11 10.08 -2.05
C LEU A 30 6.88 10.41 -1.19
N ALA A 31 7.02 10.37 0.14
CA ALA A 31 5.95 10.76 1.06
C ALA A 31 5.57 12.23 0.90
N THR A 32 6.56 13.10 0.69
CA THR A 32 6.34 14.54 0.45
C THR A 32 5.61 14.76 -0.87
N LEU A 33 5.98 14.07 -1.94
CA LEU A 33 5.30 14.16 -3.24
C LEU A 33 3.84 13.74 -3.15
N ALA A 34 3.56 12.59 -2.52
CA ALA A 34 2.19 12.11 -2.30
C ALA A 34 1.37 13.09 -1.44
N GLY A 35 1.94 13.57 -0.34
CA GLY A 35 1.28 14.53 0.56
C GLY A 35 1.01 15.88 -0.09
N LEU A 36 1.98 16.44 -0.83
CA LEU A 36 1.80 17.72 -1.53
C LEU A 36 0.81 17.58 -2.69
N ALA A 37 0.81 16.47 -3.43
CA ALA A 37 -0.18 16.20 -4.47
C ALA A 37 -1.60 16.14 -3.87
N ALA A 38 -1.79 15.41 -2.77
CA ALA A 38 -3.07 15.32 -2.07
C ALA A 38 -3.56 16.70 -1.58
N LEU A 39 -2.67 17.47 -0.94
CA LEU A 39 -2.99 18.84 -0.50
C LEU A 39 -3.33 19.77 -1.66
N THR A 40 -2.69 19.60 -2.81
CA THR A 40 -2.96 20.41 -4.00
C THR A 40 -4.37 20.14 -4.52
N VAL A 41 -4.77 18.87 -4.60
CA VAL A 41 -6.13 18.47 -4.99
C VAL A 41 -7.17 19.04 -4.00
N LEU A 42 -6.88 18.99 -2.70
CA LEU A 42 -7.77 19.55 -1.67
C LEU A 42 -7.81 21.09 -1.66
N SER A 43 -6.77 21.74 -2.16
CA SER A 43 -6.71 23.21 -2.24
C SER A 43 -7.50 23.79 -3.40
N VAL A 44 -7.97 22.97 -4.35
CA VAL A 44 -8.79 23.43 -5.47
C VAL A 44 -10.13 23.94 -4.94
N VAL A 45 -10.34 25.24 -5.05
CA VAL A 45 -11.54 25.93 -4.56
C VAL A 45 -12.76 25.45 -5.37
N LYS A 46 -13.86 25.17 -4.67
CA LYS A 46 -15.14 24.91 -5.31
C LYS A 46 -15.68 26.23 -5.91
N PRO A 47 -16.04 26.26 -7.20
CA PRO A 47 -16.65 27.45 -7.80
C PRO A 47 -17.96 27.83 -7.09
N PRO A 48 -18.28 29.13 -6.98
CA PRO A 48 -19.53 29.57 -6.37
C PRO A 48 -20.71 29.09 -7.22
N GLY A 49 -21.73 28.55 -6.58
CA GLY A 49 -22.90 27.99 -7.24
C GLY A 49 -23.57 26.91 -6.41
N ASP A 50 -24.34 26.06 -7.08
CA ASP A 50 -25.04 24.94 -6.48
C ASP A 50 -24.09 23.80 -6.07
N ALA A 51 -24.65 22.70 -5.52
CA ALA A 51 -23.87 21.54 -5.12
C ALA A 51 -23.02 20.96 -6.26
N TRP A 52 -23.51 21.09 -7.51
CA TRP A 52 -23.04 20.40 -8.71
C TRP A 52 -22.17 21.25 -9.64
N THR A 53 -21.95 22.54 -9.29
CA THR A 53 -21.15 23.44 -10.11
C THR A 53 -19.72 22.90 -10.26
N GLN A 54 -19.30 22.69 -11.51
CA GLN A 54 -18.04 22.03 -11.86
C GLN A 54 -16.94 23.04 -12.19
N SER A 55 -15.68 22.66 -11.96
CA SER A 55 -14.52 23.50 -12.28
C SER A 55 -14.08 23.31 -13.73
N GLU A 56 -14.46 24.21 -14.63
CA GLU A 56 -14.11 24.16 -16.07
C GLU A 56 -12.60 24.27 -16.40
N GLN A 57 -11.76 24.51 -15.38
CA GLN A 57 -10.31 24.63 -15.51
C GLN A 57 -9.60 23.31 -15.80
N TYR A 58 -10.23 22.16 -15.54
CA TYR A 58 -9.59 20.85 -15.62
C TYR A 58 -10.21 19.96 -16.68
N THR A 59 -9.35 19.25 -17.41
CA THR A 59 -9.77 18.26 -18.42
C THR A 59 -10.29 16.97 -17.76
N ASN A 60 -9.72 16.59 -16.61
CA ASN A 60 -10.10 15.38 -15.89
C ASN A 60 -11.34 15.61 -15.01
N ALA A 61 -12.40 14.85 -15.24
CA ALA A 61 -13.65 14.95 -14.49
C ALA A 61 -13.50 14.68 -12.98
N LEU A 62 -12.52 13.86 -12.55
CA LEU A 62 -12.20 13.66 -11.12
C LEU A 62 -11.75 14.95 -10.40
N LEU A 63 -11.17 15.90 -11.15
CA LEU A 63 -10.75 17.21 -10.64
C LEU A 63 -11.84 18.26 -10.89
N ARG A 64 -12.59 18.11 -11.99
CA ARG A 64 -13.72 18.98 -12.37
C ARG A 64 -14.80 18.95 -11.30
N GLU A 65 -15.14 17.76 -10.80
CA GLU A 65 -16.20 17.56 -9.81
C GLU A 65 -15.71 17.72 -8.36
N PRO A 66 -16.23 18.70 -7.60
CA PRO A 66 -15.78 18.94 -6.22
C PRO A 66 -15.97 17.72 -5.29
N GLY A 67 -17.02 16.93 -5.51
CA GLY A 67 -17.34 15.76 -4.68
C GLY A 67 -16.33 14.61 -4.80
N LEU A 68 -15.56 14.53 -5.88
CA LEU A 68 -14.64 13.43 -6.15
C LEU A 68 -13.20 13.72 -5.68
N ARG A 69 -12.85 15.00 -5.48
CA ARG A 69 -11.53 15.44 -5.02
C ARG A 69 -11.07 14.79 -3.71
N PRO A 70 -11.93 14.61 -2.67
CA PRO A 70 -11.53 13.90 -1.45
C PRO A 70 -11.13 12.45 -1.71
N GLY A 71 -11.78 11.76 -2.64
CA GLY A 71 -11.43 10.40 -3.04
C GLY A 71 -10.05 10.32 -3.70
N VAL A 72 -9.73 11.27 -4.59
CA VAL A 72 -8.40 11.38 -5.21
C VAL A 72 -7.32 11.67 -4.16
N ALA A 73 -7.59 12.62 -3.25
CA ALA A 73 -6.67 12.94 -2.16
C ALA A 73 -6.45 11.73 -1.24
N PHE A 74 -7.50 10.99 -0.91
CA PHE A 74 -7.42 9.75 -0.13
C PHE A 74 -6.57 8.70 -0.84
N ALA A 75 -6.76 8.47 -2.13
CA ALA A 75 -5.96 7.53 -2.92
C ALA A 75 -4.46 7.93 -2.95
N LEU A 76 -4.15 9.22 -3.11
CA LEU A 76 -2.79 9.75 -3.04
C LEU A 76 -2.16 9.55 -1.66
N LEU A 77 -2.92 9.77 -0.59
CA LEU A 77 -2.47 9.52 0.79
C LEU A 77 -2.28 8.02 1.07
N LEU A 78 -3.08 7.15 0.47
CA LEU A 78 -2.92 5.70 0.59
C LEU A 78 -1.58 5.23 0.00
N LEU A 79 -1.06 5.93 -1.01
CA LEU A 79 0.30 5.70 -1.54
C LEU A 79 1.41 5.90 -0.48
N CYS A 80 1.12 6.60 0.63
CA CYS A 80 2.05 6.70 1.74
C CYS A 80 2.26 5.36 2.47
N VAL A 81 1.31 4.41 2.40
CA VAL A 81 1.42 3.10 3.07
C VAL A 81 2.66 2.31 2.60
N PRO A 82 2.85 2.05 1.28
CA PRO A 82 4.07 1.38 0.81
C PRO A 82 5.34 2.21 1.02
N VAL A 83 5.24 3.54 1.00
CA VAL A 83 6.38 4.44 1.29
C VAL A 83 6.83 4.31 2.75
N LEU A 84 5.90 4.23 3.71
CA LEU A 84 6.20 3.99 5.11
C LEU A 84 6.77 2.59 5.33
N GLY A 85 6.28 1.60 4.58
CA GLY A 85 6.86 0.25 4.55
C GLY A 85 8.32 0.27 4.10
N LEU A 86 8.62 0.97 2.99
CA LEU A 86 9.98 1.20 2.51
C LEU A 86 10.82 1.90 3.59
N ALA A 87 10.34 3.01 4.15
CA ALA A 87 11.04 3.75 5.21
C ALA A 87 11.38 2.87 6.43
N GLY A 88 10.45 1.99 6.83
CA GLY A 88 10.66 1.02 7.90
C GLY A 88 11.76 -0.01 7.59
N GLN A 89 11.88 -0.46 6.35
CA GLN A 89 12.99 -1.34 5.92
C GLN A 89 14.31 -0.57 5.85
N CYS A 90 14.29 0.68 5.35
CA CYS A 90 15.46 1.55 5.31
C CYS A 90 16.01 1.82 6.72
N ALA A 91 15.14 2.04 7.71
CA ALA A 91 15.54 2.27 9.10
C ALA A 91 16.27 1.06 9.73
N ARG A 92 16.00 -0.16 9.25
CA ARG A 92 16.66 -1.39 9.71
C ARG A 92 18.00 -1.61 9.01
N LEU A 93 18.16 -1.12 7.78
CA LEU A 93 19.41 -1.22 7.04
C LEU A 93 20.58 -0.62 7.84
N GLY A 94 21.53 -1.46 8.22
CA GLY A 94 22.69 -1.05 9.03
C GLY A 94 22.40 -0.82 10.51
N ALA A 95 21.19 -1.14 11.00
CA ALA A 95 20.84 -1.06 12.41
C ALA A 95 21.81 -1.83 13.32
N PRO A 96 22.27 -3.05 13.00
CA PRO A 96 23.24 -3.75 13.86
C PRO A 96 24.57 -3.00 14.02
N GLY A 97 25.06 -2.34 12.96
CA GLY A 97 26.29 -1.55 13.02
C GLY A 97 26.10 -0.26 13.82
N ARG A 98 24.98 0.43 13.59
CA ARG A 98 24.58 1.63 14.33
C ARG A 98 24.35 1.33 15.81
N ASP A 99 23.64 0.27 16.14
CA ASP A 99 23.36 -0.13 17.52
C ASP A 99 24.65 -0.47 18.26
N ARG A 100 25.63 -1.12 17.60
CA ARG A 100 26.98 -1.32 18.15
C ARG A 100 27.72 0.00 18.38
N ARG A 101 27.69 0.93 17.42
CA ARG A 101 28.30 2.27 17.56
C ARG A 101 27.68 3.05 18.72
N LEU A 102 26.36 3.03 18.85
CA LEU A 102 25.63 3.70 19.92
C LEU A 102 25.88 3.02 21.28
N ALA A 103 25.96 1.69 21.33
CA ALA A 103 26.33 0.95 22.53
C ALA A 103 27.77 1.26 22.95
N ALA A 104 28.72 1.36 22.01
CA ALA A 104 30.09 1.78 22.30
C ALA A 104 30.13 3.20 22.90
N LEU A 105 29.33 4.14 22.37
CA LEU A 105 29.18 5.48 22.96
C LEU A 105 28.62 5.41 24.39
N ARG A 106 27.62 4.54 24.65
CA ARG A 106 27.08 4.32 26.01
C ARG A 106 28.15 3.76 26.96
N LEU A 107 28.94 2.80 26.50
CA LEU A 107 30.02 2.18 27.27
C LEU A 107 31.18 3.16 27.54
N ALA A 108 31.40 4.13 26.63
CA ALA A 108 32.34 5.24 26.82
C ALA A 108 31.80 6.37 27.72
N GLY A 109 30.60 6.22 28.31
CA GLY A 109 30.03 7.17 29.27
C GLY A 109 28.99 8.14 28.71
N ALA A 110 28.56 8.02 27.45
CA ALA A 110 27.51 8.88 26.90
C ALA A 110 26.15 8.63 27.57
N THR A 111 25.40 9.69 27.84
CA THR A 111 24.06 9.58 28.45
C THR A 111 23.02 9.07 27.43
N PRO A 112 21.92 8.42 27.87
CA PRO A 112 20.84 7.98 26.98
C PRO A 112 20.32 9.12 26.09
N GLY A 113 20.15 10.32 26.66
CA GLY A 113 19.70 11.50 25.92
C GLY A 113 20.72 12.04 24.91
N GLN A 114 22.03 11.80 25.09
CA GLN A 114 23.03 12.13 24.06
C GLN A 114 22.94 11.17 22.88
N VAL A 115 22.77 9.87 23.15
CA VAL A 115 22.64 8.83 22.11
C VAL A 115 21.37 9.01 21.30
N THR A 116 20.24 9.26 21.96
CA THR A 116 18.97 9.53 21.27
C THR A 116 19.08 10.78 20.39
N ARG A 117 19.72 11.85 20.86
CA ARG A 117 19.93 13.08 20.05
C ARG A 117 20.76 12.83 18.79
N VAL A 118 21.79 11.99 18.86
CA VAL A 118 22.59 11.61 17.68
C VAL A 118 21.72 10.91 16.65
N ALA A 119 20.92 9.92 17.07
CA ALA A 119 20.09 9.17 16.14
C ALA A 119 18.91 9.97 15.56
N VAL A 120 18.31 10.84 16.39
CA VAL A 120 17.31 11.84 15.96
C VAL A 120 17.92 12.77 14.92
N ALA A 121 19.15 13.25 15.12
CA ALA A 121 19.82 14.11 14.15
C ALA A 121 20.15 13.37 12.84
N GLU A 122 20.64 12.13 12.90
CA GLU A 122 20.90 11.31 11.71
C GLU A 122 19.63 11.12 10.86
N THR A 123 18.53 10.74 11.51
CA THR A 123 17.25 10.49 10.82
C THR A 123 16.61 11.80 10.35
N GLY A 124 16.66 12.82 11.19
CA GLY A 124 16.11 14.15 10.93
C GLY A 124 16.79 14.83 9.74
N VAL A 125 18.13 14.81 9.65
CA VAL A 125 18.86 15.41 8.52
C VAL A 125 18.56 14.65 7.23
N ALA A 126 18.60 13.31 7.24
CA ALA A 126 18.31 12.51 6.06
C ALA A 126 16.87 12.74 5.54
N SER A 127 15.89 12.71 6.44
CA SER A 127 14.49 12.94 6.10
C SER A 127 14.21 14.38 5.66
N LEU A 128 14.85 15.38 6.27
CA LEU A 128 14.72 16.79 5.86
C LEU A 128 15.29 17.02 4.45
N LEU A 129 16.47 16.45 4.14
CA LEU A 129 17.00 16.50 2.77
C LEU A 129 16.03 15.85 1.78
N GLY A 130 15.42 14.72 2.18
CA GLY A 130 14.39 14.05 1.41
C GLY A 130 13.15 14.91 1.18
N THR A 131 12.60 15.55 2.21
CA THR A 131 11.40 16.39 2.06
C THR A 131 11.67 17.65 1.25
N LEU A 132 12.86 18.26 1.39
CA LEU A 132 13.28 19.37 0.55
C LEU A 132 13.45 18.95 -0.92
N ALA A 133 14.05 17.79 -1.17
CA ALA A 133 14.14 17.24 -2.52
C ALA A 133 12.76 16.92 -3.11
N GLY A 134 11.86 16.33 -2.32
CA GLY A 134 10.48 16.09 -2.72
C GLY A 134 9.71 17.37 -3.05
N LEU A 135 9.88 18.43 -2.25
CA LEU A 135 9.33 19.75 -2.55
C LEU A 135 9.92 20.33 -3.85
N ALA A 136 11.24 20.23 -4.05
CA ALA A 136 11.88 20.70 -5.28
C ALA A 136 11.35 19.96 -6.52
N VAL A 137 11.21 18.64 -6.45
CA VAL A 137 10.62 17.81 -7.51
C VAL A 137 9.16 18.19 -7.75
N PHE A 138 8.38 18.41 -6.69
CA PHE A 138 6.98 18.87 -6.81
C PHE A 138 6.89 20.21 -7.55
N LEU A 139 7.68 21.20 -7.16
CA LEU A 139 7.68 22.53 -7.77
C LEU A 139 8.20 22.52 -9.22
N ALA A 140 9.26 21.74 -9.49
CA ALA A 140 9.77 21.55 -10.85
C ALA A 140 8.75 20.82 -11.73
N GLY A 141 8.19 19.72 -11.24
CA GLY A 141 7.17 18.92 -11.91
C GLY A 141 5.95 19.76 -12.27
N ARG A 142 5.50 20.63 -11.36
CA ARG A 142 4.42 21.58 -11.63
C ARG A 142 4.70 22.46 -12.86
N ARG A 143 5.91 23.01 -12.99
CA ARG A 143 6.29 23.83 -14.16
C ARG A 143 6.38 23.01 -15.45
N LEU A 144 6.93 21.80 -15.36
CA LEU A 144 7.12 20.88 -16.49
C LEU A 144 5.80 20.30 -17.02
N LEU A 145 4.84 20.08 -16.13
CA LEU A 145 3.54 19.46 -16.40
C LEU A 145 2.42 20.49 -16.66
N HIS A 146 2.72 21.79 -16.57
CA HIS A 146 1.76 22.84 -16.90
C HIS A 146 1.57 22.93 -18.42
N ARG A 147 0.68 22.08 -18.96
CA ARG A 147 0.39 21.97 -20.39
C ARG A 147 -1.12 22.12 -20.62
N PRO A 148 -1.61 23.33 -20.91
CA PRO A 148 -3.02 23.54 -21.22
C PRO A 148 -3.39 22.91 -22.57
N ASP A 149 -4.61 22.40 -22.67
CA ASP A 149 -5.19 21.91 -23.91
C ASP A 149 -5.62 23.07 -24.83
N ALA A 150 -6.18 22.75 -26.01
CA ALA A 150 -6.65 23.75 -26.98
C ALA A 150 -7.76 24.67 -26.43
N ALA A 151 -8.49 24.22 -25.39
CA ALA A 151 -9.51 24.99 -24.70
C ALA A 151 -8.98 25.72 -23.44
N GLY A 152 -7.67 25.66 -23.19
CA GLY A 152 -7.01 26.28 -22.04
C GLY A 152 -7.15 25.51 -20.73
N ARG A 153 -7.68 24.27 -20.75
CA ARG A 153 -7.87 23.44 -19.55
C ARG A 153 -6.61 22.64 -19.23
N LEU A 154 -6.41 22.37 -17.94
CA LEU A 154 -5.22 21.68 -17.45
C LEU A 154 -5.54 20.21 -17.11
N PRO A 155 -4.63 19.26 -17.43
CA PRO A 155 -4.79 17.86 -17.04
C PRO A 155 -4.55 17.64 -15.53
N LEU A 156 -3.74 18.50 -14.90
CA LEU A 156 -3.33 18.41 -13.51
C LEU A 156 -3.45 19.78 -12.83
N PRO A 157 -3.72 19.83 -11.50
CA PRO A 157 -3.88 21.09 -10.75
C PRO A 157 -2.52 21.78 -10.54
N THR A 158 -2.02 22.40 -11.61
CA THR A 158 -0.73 23.10 -11.66
C THR A 158 -0.88 24.61 -11.52
N ASP A 159 -2.11 25.09 -11.40
CA ASP A 159 -2.53 26.47 -11.22
C ASP A 159 -2.78 26.82 -9.74
N VAL A 160 -3.24 25.85 -8.93
CA VAL A 160 -3.53 26.05 -7.50
C VAL A 160 -2.35 25.67 -6.61
N HIS A 161 -2.04 26.50 -5.60
CA HIS A 161 -1.00 26.20 -4.60
C HIS A 161 -1.64 25.74 -3.28
N PRO A 162 -1.14 24.65 -2.66
CA PRO A 162 -1.50 24.34 -1.28
C PRO A 162 -1.02 25.48 -0.36
N ALA A 163 -1.78 25.73 0.71
CA ALA A 163 -1.46 26.80 1.65
C ALA A 163 0.00 26.69 2.15
N PRO A 164 0.77 27.79 2.24
CA PRO A 164 2.17 27.73 2.68
C PRO A 164 2.37 27.05 4.03
N VAL A 165 1.40 27.19 4.94
CA VAL A 165 1.38 26.51 6.24
C VAL A 165 1.25 24.99 6.08
N ALA A 166 0.43 24.51 5.14
CA ALA A 166 0.28 23.09 4.87
C ALA A 166 1.55 22.50 4.22
N VAL A 167 2.20 23.26 3.31
CA VAL A 167 3.50 22.88 2.75
C VAL A 167 4.55 22.77 3.86
N ALA A 168 4.65 23.79 4.72
CA ALA A 168 5.56 23.78 5.85
C ALA A 168 5.27 22.61 6.81
N ALA A 169 3.99 22.32 7.06
CA ALA A 169 3.57 21.19 7.90
C ALA A 169 4.03 19.84 7.32
N VAL A 170 3.98 19.63 6.01
CA VAL A 170 4.50 18.39 5.38
C VAL A 170 6.03 18.36 5.45
N VAL A 171 6.68 19.45 5.01
CA VAL A 171 8.15 19.50 4.87
C VAL A 171 8.87 19.41 6.21
N LEU A 172 8.30 19.96 7.28
CA LEU A 172 8.86 19.92 8.63
C LEU A 172 8.24 18.79 9.48
N GLY A 173 6.96 18.50 9.31
CA GLY A 173 6.25 17.47 10.08
C GLY A 173 6.72 16.06 9.77
N LEU A 174 6.96 15.72 8.50
CA LEU A 174 7.48 14.39 8.12
C LEU A 174 8.86 14.10 8.76
N PRO A 175 9.87 15.00 8.69
CA PRO A 175 11.13 14.82 9.41
C PRO A 175 10.97 14.73 10.93
N LEU A 176 10.10 15.55 11.53
CA LEU A 176 9.82 15.50 12.97
C LEU A 176 9.22 14.14 13.37
N ALA A 177 8.26 13.65 12.60
CA ALA A 177 7.66 12.33 12.81
C ALA A 177 8.70 11.22 12.66
N ALA A 178 9.51 11.25 11.60
CA ALA A 178 10.58 10.26 11.38
C ALA A 178 11.61 10.27 12.53
N ALA A 179 12.00 11.45 13.00
CA ALA A 179 12.92 11.61 14.10
C ALA A 179 12.33 11.14 15.44
N LEU A 180 11.04 11.42 15.69
CA LEU A 180 10.31 10.93 16.86
C LEU A 180 10.19 9.40 16.86
N ILE A 181 9.82 8.81 15.71
CA ILE A 181 9.76 7.35 15.54
C ILE A 181 11.14 6.74 15.80
N SER A 182 12.20 7.32 15.25
CA SER A 182 13.58 6.88 15.49
C SER A 182 13.94 6.94 16.98
N ALA A 183 13.56 8.00 17.69
CA ALA A 183 13.76 8.12 19.13
C ALA A 183 13.02 7.04 19.93
N LEU A 184 11.75 6.76 19.58
CA LEU A 184 10.93 5.75 20.24
C LEU A 184 11.47 4.33 20.04
N LEU A 185 11.86 4.00 18.82
CA LEU A 185 12.42 2.68 18.47
C LEU A 185 13.78 2.40 19.14
N LEU A 186 14.50 3.45 19.54
CA LEU A 186 15.79 3.35 20.24
C LEU A 186 15.69 3.27 21.77
N ARG A 187 14.50 3.50 22.35
CA ARG A 187 14.30 3.42 23.80
C ARG A 187 14.86 2.13 24.42
N PRO A 188 14.63 0.92 23.86
CA PRO A 188 15.13 -0.34 24.44
C PRO A 188 16.65 -0.49 24.40
N VAL A 189 17.29 0.05 23.35
CA VAL A 189 18.76 0.00 23.15
C VAL A 189 19.46 0.97 24.12
N ALA A 190 18.82 2.12 24.40
CA ALA A 190 19.35 3.10 25.32
C ALA A 190 19.34 2.61 26.79
N THR A 191 18.35 1.79 27.14
CA THR A 191 18.11 1.28 28.50
C THR A 191 18.87 -0.01 28.80
N THR A 192 19.04 -0.92 27.84
CA THR A 192 19.70 -2.23 28.08
C THR A 192 20.76 -2.57 27.02
N PRO A 193 22.04 -2.17 27.22
CA PRO A 193 23.09 -2.43 26.24
C PRO A 193 23.39 -3.94 26.04
N PHE A 194 23.07 -4.79 27.03
CA PHE A 194 23.33 -6.24 26.99
C PHE A 194 22.19 -7.08 26.38
N GLY A 195 21.00 -6.51 26.16
CA GLY A 195 19.84 -7.25 25.63
C GLY A 195 19.97 -7.69 24.16
N VAL A 196 20.96 -7.14 23.44
CA VAL A 196 21.17 -7.35 22.00
C VAL A 196 21.74 -8.76 21.68
N VAL A 197 22.32 -9.45 22.66
CA VAL A 197 23.06 -10.72 22.41
C VAL A 197 22.16 -11.96 22.47
N ARG A 198 21.02 -11.92 23.18
CA ARG A 198 20.12 -13.07 23.34
C ARG A 198 18.88 -12.95 22.45
N LYS A 199 18.95 -13.51 21.24
CA LYS A 199 17.73 -13.78 20.45
C LYS A 199 16.96 -14.93 21.08
N VAL A 200 15.85 -14.60 21.75
CA VAL A 200 14.87 -15.58 22.25
C VAL A 200 14.20 -16.28 21.06
N ARG A 201 14.05 -17.61 21.12
CA ARG A 201 13.29 -18.38 20.12
C ARG A 201 11.86 -17.86 20.05
N THR A 202 11.39 -17.51 18.85
CA THR A 202 9.98 -17.10 18.65
C THR A 202 9.07 -18.31 18.79
N GLN A 203 7.97 -18.16 19.53
CA GLN A 203 6.93 -19.19 19.65
C GLN A 203 6.20 -19.38 18.30
N ALA A 204 5.56 -20.55 18.14
CA ALA A 204 4.77 -20.86 16.95
C ALA A 204 3.60 -19.86 16.79
N PRO A 205 3.33 -19.39 15.56
CA PRO A 205 2.25 -18.42 15.31
C PRO A 205 0.86 -19.05 15.52
N TRP A 206 0.02 -18.36 16.28
CA TRP A 206 -1.40 -18.75 16.47
C TRP A 206 -2.23 -18.33 15.24
N PRO A 207 -3.21 -19.13 14.77
CA PRO A 207 -4.10 -18.82 13.63
C PRO A 207 -5.06 -17.62 13.77
N TRP A 208 -4.91 -16.74 14.77
CA TRP A 208 -5.78 -15.57 14.96
C TRP A 208 -5.92 -14.63 13.74
N PRO A 209 -4.92 -14.48 12.82
CA PRO A 209 -5.09 -13.62 11.65
C PRO A 209 -6.20 -14.09 10.71
N GLY A 210 -6.51 -15.40 10.68
CA GLY A 210 -7.64 -15.93 9.92
C GLY A 210 -8.98 -15.42 10.45
N ALA A 211 -9.11 -15.25 11.78
CA ALA A 211 -10.30 -14.68 12.39
C ALA A 211 -10.48 -13.20 12.01
N LEU A 212 -9.40 -12.43 11.89
CA LEU A 212 -9.48 -11.05 11.39
C LEU A 212 -9.96 -11.00 9.93
N ILE A 213 -9.45 -11.88 9.07
CA ILE A 213 -9.87 -11.92 7.66
C ILE A 213 -11.36 -12.26 7.58
N LEU A 214 -11.82 -13.26 8.33
CA LEU A 214 -13.24 -13.61 8.39
C LEU A 214 -14.09 -12.49 8.95
N ALA A 215 -13.64 -11.80 10.01
CA ALA A 215 -14.33 -10.65 10.58
C ALA A 215 -14.45 -9.51 9.55
N ALA A 216 -13.38 -9.20 8.81
CA ALA A 216 -13.41 -8.18 7.77
C ALA A 216 -14.37 -8.53 6.62
N LEU A 217 -14.35 -9.78 6.14
CA LEU A 217 -15.28 -10.26 5.13
C LEU A 217 -16.73 -10.21 5.64
N ALA A 218 -16.97 -10.58 6.90
CA ALA A 218 -18.29 -10.49 7.52
C ALA A 218 -18.77 -9.04 7.63
N MET A 219 -17.90 -8.10 8.00
CA MET A 219 -18.23 -6.67 8.04
C MET A 219 -18.65 -6.13 6.67
N PHE A 220 -17.92 -6.47 5.61
CA PHE A 220 -18.27 -6.05 4.25
C PHE A 220 -19.56 -6.70 3.77
N ALA A 221 -19.73 -8.00 3.99
CA ALA A 221 -20.95 -8.73 3.66
C ALA A 221 -22.19 -8.25 4.45
N ALA A 222 -21.98 -7.66 5.63
CA ALA A 222 -23.05 -7.14 6.48
C ALA A 222 -23.56 -5.74 6.06
N ILE A 223 -22.84 -5.00 5.21
CA ILE A 223 -23.24 -3.63 4.80
C ILE A 223 -24.62 -3.64 4.15
N ARG A 224 -24.81 -4.44 3.10
CA ARG A 224 -26.09 -4.53 2.37
C ARG A 224 -27.28 -4.96 3.24
N PRO A 225 -27.23 -6.08 3.98
CA PRO A 225 -28.37 -6.49 4.80
C PRO A 225 -28.71 -5.46 5.89
N LEU A 226 -27.72 -4.70 6.37
CA LEU A 226 -27.92 -3.62 7.32
C LEU A 226 -28.62 -2.41 6.69
N LEU A 227 -28.21 -2.00 5.48
CA LEU A 227 -28.90 -0.94 4.72
C LEU A 227 -30.36 -1.31 4.44
N LEU A 228 -30.61 -2.55 3.96
CA LEU A 228 -31.96 -3.06 3.75
C LEU A 228 -32.78 -3.17 5.04
N TRP A 229 -32.12 -3.29 6.20
CA TRP A 229 -32.78 -3.34 7.51
C TRP A 229 -33.24 -1.94 7.98
N TYR A 230 -32.48 -0.90 7.64
CA TYR A 230 -32.84 0.51 7.88
C TYR A 230 -33.98 0.94 6.97
N GLU A 231 -33.86 0.65 5.67
CA GLU A 231 -34.87 0.96 4.66
C GLU A 231 -36.23 0.32 4.99
N ARG A 232 -36.24 -0.97 5.36
CA ARG A 232 -37.47 -1.67 5.77
C ARG A 232 -38.15 -1.10 7.02
N ARG A 233 -37.42 -0.36 7.85
CA ARG A 233 -37.98 0.34 9.03
C ARG A 233 -38.37 1.79 8.76
N GLY A 234 -38.16 2.29 7.54
CA GLY A 234 -38.30 3.71 7.23
C GLY A 234 -37.35 4.59 8.04
N ALA A 235 -36.23 4.04 8.50
CA ALA A 235 -35.21 4.76 9.25
C ALA A 235 -34.05 5.12 8.33
N VAL A 236 -33.53 6.34 8.45
CA VAL A 236 -32.31 6.78 7.75
C VAL A 236 -31.11 6.14 8.45
N ASP A 237 -30.22 5.51 7.71
CA ASP A 237 -28.98 4.99 8.27
C ASP A 237 -28.05 6.13 8.69
N PRO A 238 -27.30 5.99 9.79
CA PRO A 238 -26.37 7.03 10.20
C PRO A 238 -25.24 7.22 9.17
N ASP A 239 -24.95 8.46 8.77
CA ASP A 239 -23.92 8.78 7.77
C ASP A 239 -22.53 8.18 8.06
N TRP A 240 -22.20 7.94 9.33
CA TRP A 240 -20.93 7.37 9.75
C TRP A 240 -20.87 5.84 9.64
N LEU A 241 -22.01 5.14 9.56
CA LEU A 241 -22.09 3.68 9.65
C LEU A 241 -21.33 2.99 8.52
N VAL A 242 -21.68 3.28 7.28
CA VAL A 242 -21.06 2.67 6.09
C VAL A 242 -19.57 3.02 5.98
N PRO A 243 -19.14 4.30 6.10
CA PRO A 243 -17.73 4.64 6.09
C PRO A 243 -16.93 3.92 7.19
N THR A 244 -17.50 3.80 8.39
CA THR A 244 -16.84 3.11 9.51
C THR A 244 -16.66 1.62 9.22
N LEU A 245 -17.68 0.94 8.68
CA LEU A 245 -17.58 -0.48 8.30
C LEU A 245 -16.55 -0.71 7.20
N LEU A 246 -16.51 0.15 6.18
CA LEU A 246 -15.54 0.07 5.09
C LEU A 246 -14.11 0.28 5.59
N VAL A 247 -13.87 1.33 6.39
CA VAL A 247 -12.53 1.65 6.90
C VAL A 247 -12.07 0.59 7.91
N LEU A 248 -12.89 0.28 8.91
CA LEU A 248 -12.53 -0.68 9.95
C LEU A 248 -12.38 -2.09 9.37
N GLY A 249 -13.29 -2.50 8.48
CA GLY A 249 -13.19 -3.80 7.80
C GLY A 249 -11.96 -3.88 6.89
N GLY A 250 -11.67 -2.82 6.12
CA GLY A 250 -10.51 -2.77 5.23
C GLY A 250 -9.18 -2.81 6.01
N LEU A 251 -9.08 -2.05 7.11
CA LEU A 251 -7.93 -2.12 8.02
C LEU A 251 -7.81 -3.50 8.67
N THR A 252 -8.93 -4.10 9.10
CA THR A 252 -8.95 -5.43 9.71
C THR A 252 -8.49 -6.51 8.71
N ALA A 253 -8.94 -6.43 7.45
CA ALA A 253 -8.46 -7.29 6.37
C ALA A 253 -6.96 -7.11 6.14
N MET A 254 -6.48 -5.87 6.05
CA MET A 254 -5.07 -5.57 5.85
C MET A 254 -4.21 -6.12 6.99
N ILE A 255 -4.60 -5.88 8.24
CA ILE A 255 -3.91 -6.40 9.43
C ILE A 255 -3.96 -7.93 9.44
N GLY A 256 -5.11 -8.53 9.13
CA GLY A 256 -5.30 -9.98 9.06
C GLY A 256 -4.41 -10.65 8.01
N VAL A 257 -4.37 -10.13 6.78
CA VAL A 257 -3.51 -10.67 5.72
C VAL A 257 -2.03 -10.46 6.04
N VAL A 258 -1.64 -9.27 6.47
CA VAL A 258 -0.23 -8.95 6.77
C VAL A 258 0.29 -9.77 7.95
N SER A 259 -0.46 -9.86 9.06
CA SER A 259 -0.09 -10.69 10.21
C SER A 259 -0.21 -12.19 9.90
N GLY A 260 -1.13 -12.59 9.01
CA GLY A 260 -1.32 -13.97 8.55
C GLY A 260 -0.11 -14.55 7.83
N THR A 261 0.73 -13.69 7.23
CA THR A 261 1.96 -14.13 6.54
C THR A 261 2.91 -14.92 7.45
N GLY A 262 2.94 -14.64 8.76
CA GLY A 262 3.73 -15.42 9.72
C GLY A 262 3.23 -16.86 9.86
N TRP A 263 1.91 -17.03 9.95
CA TRP A 263 1.27 -18.34 9.98
C TRP A 263 1.48 -19.10 8.66
N ILE A 264 1.28 -18.43 7.52
CA ILE A 264 1.55 -18.98 6.18
C ILE A 264 3.00 -19.44 6.08
N SER A 265 3.97 -18.63 6.49
CA SER A 265 5.40 -18.97 6.42
C SER A 265 5.74 -20.19 7.25
N TYR A 266 5.19 -20.30 8.47
CA TYR A 266 5.37 -21.46 9.33
C TYR A 266 4.79 -22.74 8.71
N HIS A 267 3.54 -22.68 8.22
CA HIS A 267 2.86 -23.83 7.64
C HIS A 267 3.48 -24.26 6.32
N THR A 268 3.86 -23.33 5.44
CA THR A 268 4.59 -23.67 4.23
C THR A 268 5.96 -24.26 4.55
N GLY A 269 6.65 -23.78 5.59
CA GLY A 269 7.88 -24.40 6.08
C GLY A 269 7.67 -25.86 6.52
N ARG A 270 6.58 -26.15 7.25
CA ARG A 270 6.21 -27.53 7.63
C ARG A 270 5.84 -28.39 6.43
N LEU A 271 5.12 -27.84 5.46
CA LEU A 271 4.74 -28.55 4.24
C LEU A 271 5.99 -28.89 3.41
N LEU A 272 6.91 -27.94 3.28
CA LEU A 272 8.19 -28.11 2.59
C LEU A 272 9.11 -29.08 3.34
N HIS A 273 9.05 -29.14 4.67
CA HIS A 273 9.75 -30.18 5.43
C HIS A 273 9.18 -31.58 5.16
N ARG A 274 7.87 -31.71 5.00
CA ARG A 274 7.19 -33.00 4.77
C ARG A 274 7.35 -33.51 3.34
N HIS A 275 7.22 -32.61 2.35
CA HIS A 275 7.16 -32.98 0.93
C HIS A 275 8.40 -32.57 0.13
N GLY A 276 9.19 -31.64 0.64
CA GLY A 276 10.37 -31.12 -0.04
C GLY A 276 11.48 -32.16 -0.12
N ARG A 277 11.91 -32.46 -1.35
CA ARG A 277 13.05 -33.35 -1.60
C ARG A 277 14.30 -32.51 -1.84
N GLY A 278 15.40 -32.92 -1.21
CA GLY A 278 16.72 -32.31 -1.40
C GLY A 278 17.12 -31.24 -0.37
N PRO A 279 18.43 -30.92 -0.31
CA PRO A 279 19.01 -30.12 0.77
C PRO A 279 18.52 -28.66 0.77
N ALA A 280 18.26 -28.09 -0.42
CA ALA A 280 17.78 -26.71 -0.54
C ALA A 280 16.39 -26.51 0.08
N ALA A 281 15.46 -27.43 -0.17
CA ALA A 281 14.10 -27.39 0.36
C ALA A 281 14.09 -27.57 1.89
N LEU A 282 14.89 -28.51 2.41
CA LEU A 282 15.00 -28.75 3.86
C LEU A 282 15.65 -27.58 4.60
N LEU A 283 16.66 -26.94 4.00
CA LEU A 283 17.28 -25.72 4.53
C LEU A 283 16.26 -24.56 4.58
N ALA A 284 15.49 -24.37 3.51
CA ALA A 284 14.45 -23.35 3.46
C ALA A 284 13.35 -23.63 4.50
N ALA A 285 12.90 -24.89 4.61
CA ALA A 285 11.88 -25.33 5.56
C ALA A 285 12.29 -25.03 7.02
N ARG A 286 13.52 -25.39 7.41
CA ARG A 286 14.03 -25.08 8.76
C ARG A 286 14.17 -23.57 9.01
N ARG A 287 14.56 -22.80 7.99
CA ARG A 287 14.65 -21.32 8.09
C ARG A 287 13.28 -20.69 8.32
N LEU A 288 12.28 -21.09 7.53
CA LEU A 288 10.90 -20.59 7.65
C LEU A 288 10.26 -20.96 8.99
N ALA A 289 10.50 -22.17 9.49
CA ALA A 289 10.00 -22.60 10.79
C ALA A 289 10.68 -21.89 11.97
N ALA A 290 11.96 -21.54 11.85
CA ALA A 290 12.71 -20.88 12.91
C ALA A 290 12.45 -19.37 13.03
N ASP A 291 12.08 -18.69 11.94
CA ASP A 291 11.82 -17.25 11.90
C ASP A 291 10.61 -16.91 11.00
N PRO A 292 9.39 -17.36 11.36
CA PRO A 292 8.21 -17.26 10.50
C PRO A 292 7.75 -15.81 10.26
N TRP A 293 8.04 -14.92 11.21
CA TRP A 293 7.60 -13.51 11.17
C TRP A 293 8.55 -12.60 10.38
N ALA A 294 9.72 -13.10 9.95
CA ALA A 294 10.62 -12.32 9.11
C ALA A 294 9.95 -11.89 7.80
N GLY A 295 9.20 -12.79 7.16
CA GLY A 295 8.49 -12.50 5.92
C GLY A 295 7.31 -11.55 6.09
N SER A 296 6.57 -11.62 7.21
CA SER A 296 5.34 -10.82 7.39
C SER A 296 5.60 -9.32 7.32
N ARG A 297 6.74 -8.87 7.86
CA ARG A 297 7.11 -7.45 7.89
C ARG A 297 7.59 -6.96 6.53
N THR A 298 8.25 -7.82 5.76
CA THR A 298 8.83 -7.46 4.47
C THR A 298 7.78 -7.48 3.36
N PHE A 299 6.80 -8.38 3.45
CA PHE A 299 5.70 -8.47 2.50
C PHE A 299 4.54 -7.51 2.81
N ALA A 300 4.49 -6.90 4.00
CA ALA A 300 3.37 -6.07 4.45
C ALA A 300 2.90 -5.03 3.42
N ALA A 301 3.83 -4.20 2.93
CA ALA A 301 3.54 -3.16 1.94
C ALA A 301 3.08 -3.74 0.59
N LEU A 302 3.69 -4.84 0.15
CA LEU A 302 3.36 -5.49 -1.11
C LEU A 302 1.96 -6.11 -1.04
N LEU A 303 1.65 -6.82 0.04
CA LEU A 303 0.33 -7.43 0.25
C LEU A 303 -0.76 -6.36 0.40
N ALA A 304 -0.48 -5.25 1.09
CA ALA A 304 -1.41 -4.12 1.16
C ALA A 304 -1.72 -3.54 -0.23
N ALA A 305 -0.70 -3.36 -1.06
CA ALA A 305 -0.87 -2.91 -2.45
C ALA A 305 -1.68 -3.91 -3.30
N LEU A 306 -1.45 -5.21 -3.11
CA LEU A 306 -2.19 -6.27 -3.80
C LEU A 306 -3.65 -6.38 -3.35
N ILE A 307 -3.95 -6.22 -2.06
CA ILE A 307 -5.32 -6.17 -1.54
C ILE A 307 -6.06 -4.99 -2.19
N PHE A 308 -5.44 -3.81 -2.18
CA PHE A 308 -6.04 -2.62 -2.78
C PHE A 308 -6.22 -2.78 -4.29
N GLY A 309 -5.21 -3.31 -4.99
CA GLY A 309 -5.27 -3.59 -6.42
C GLY A 309 -6.35 -4.60 -6.80
N ALA A 310 -6.53 -5.67 -6.03
CA ALA A 310 -7.59 -6.63 -6.28
C ALA A 310 -8.99 -6.07 -5.99
N GLY A 311 -9.11 -5.21 -4.98
CA GLY A 311 -10.33 -4.44 -4.76
C GLY A 311 -10.63 -3.51 -5.93
N ALA A 312 -9.63 -2.77 -6.42
CA ALA A 312 -9.75 -1.92 -7.61
C ALA A 312 -10.18 -2.73 -8.84
N ALA A 313 -9.56 -3.89 -9.09
CA ALA A 313 -9.96 -4.80 -10.16
C ALA A 313 -11.43 -5.24 -10.04
N GLY A 314 -11.88 -5.58 -8.83
CA GLY A 314 -13.29 -5.91 -8.56
C GLY A 314 -14.24 -4.73 -8.83
N MET A 315 -13.84 -3.52 -8.46
CA MET A 315 -14.63 -2.30 -8.71
C MET A 315 -14.69 -1.97 -10.21
N ARG A 316 -13.59 -2.20 -10.93
CA ARG A 316 -13.55 -2.06 -12.38
C ARG A 316 -14.51 -3.02 -13.09
N ALA A 317 -14.55 -4.27 -12.66
CA ALA A 317 -15.47 -5.28 -13.19
C ALA A 317 -16.95 -4.88 -12.96
N ASP A 318 -17.25 -4.28 -11.81
CA ASP A 318 -18.60 -3.76 -11.53
C ASP A 318 -18.97 -2.60 -12.46
N PHE A 319 -18.07 -1.64 -12.67
CA PHE A 319 -18.31 -0.56 -13.62
C PHE A 319 -18.46 -1.05 -15.07
N GLN A 320 -17.72 -2.08 -15.48
CA GLN A 320 -17.90 -2.71 -16.78
C GLN A 320 -19.28 -3.37 -16.91
N ALA A 321 -19.78 -4.03 -15.85
CA ALA A 321 -21.12 -4.60 -15.82
C ALA A 321 -22.21 -3.52 -15.86
N GLN A 322 -22.01 -2.40 -15.15
CA GLN A 322 -22.91 -1.24 -15.21
C GLN A 322 -22.94 -0.58 -16.59
N ALA A 323 -21.77 -0.49 -17.26
CA ALA A 323 -21.66 0.02 -18.61
C ALA A 323 -22.45 -0.82 -19.62
N GLU A 324 -22.33 -2.15 -19.51
CA GLU A 324 -23.08 -3.09 -20.34
C GLU A 324 -24.58 -3.05 -20.03
N LEU A 325 -24.97 -2.88 -18.77
CA LEU A 325 -26.37 -2.73 -18.39
C LEU A 325 -26.96 -1.48 -19.05
N THR A 326 -26.27 -0.35 -18.87
CA THR A 326 -26.63 0.93 -19.51
C THR A 326 -26.75 0.81 -21.02
N ARG A 327 -25.84 0.08 -21.68
CA ARG A 327 -25.88 -0.14 -23.13
C ARG A 327 -27.11 -0.95 -23.57
N ARG A 328 -27.54 -1.93 -22.77
CA ARG A 328 -28.70 -2.80 -23.09
C ARG A 328 -30.04 -2.14 -22.79
N THR A 329 -30.13 -1.35 -21.72
CA THR A 329 -31.39 -0.78 -21.22
C THR A 329 -31.58 0.68 -21.62
N GLY A 330 -30.51 1.39 -21.98
CA GLY A 330 -30.53 2.85 -22.16
C GLY A 330 -30.79 3.63 -20.87
N SER A 331 -30.72 2.99 -19.70
CA SER A 331 -31.18 3.56 -18.41
C SER A 331 -30.10 4.28 -17.59
N GLY A 332 -28.91 4.49 -18.14
CA GLY A 332 -27.79 5.08 -17.42
C GLY A 332 -27.83 6.61 -17.40
N LEU A 333 -27.62 7.19 -16.22
CA LEU A 333 -27.53 8.64 -16.01
C LEU A 333 -26.10 9.19 -16.16
N ALA A 334 -25.09 8.31 -16.22
CA ALA A 334 -23.68 8.69 -16.23
C ALA A 334 -22.91 8.00 -17.36
N ASP A 335 -21.92 8.72 -17.91
CA ASP A 335 -21.04 8.22 -18.96
C ASP A 335 -20.15 7.08 -18.43
N PRO A 336 -20.25 5.86 -18.97
CA PRO A 336 -19.42 4.73 -18.54
C PRO A 336 -17.92 4.98 -18.68
N ASP A 337 -17.51 5.77 -19.68
CA ASP A 337 -16.10 6.01 -19.98
C ASP A 337 -15.42 6.81 -18.87
N PHE A 338 -16.18 7.62 -18.13
CA PHE A 338 -15.70 8.38 -16.99
C PHE A 338 -15.15 7.47 -15.88
N PHE A 339 -15.93 6.47 -15.45
CA PHE A 339 -15.53 5.56 -14.37
C PHE A 339 -14.38 4.67 -14.78
N LEU A 340 -14.38 4.18 -16.03
CA LEU A 340 -13.29 3.34 -16.53
C LEU A 340 -11.97 4.10 -16.65
N GLY A 341 -12.00 5.36 -17.09
CA GLY A 341 -10.81 6.23 -17.13
C GLY A 341 -10.29 6.58 -15.72
N ALA A 342 -11.16 6.73 -14.73
CA ALA A 342 -10.75 6.89 -13.34
C ALA A 342 -10.01 5.64 -12.82
N MET A 343 -10.48 4.45 -13.20
CA MET A 343 -9.85 3.19 -12.81
C MET A 343 -8.48 2.98 -13.47
N ASP A 344 -8.20 3.58 -14.63
CA ASP A 344 -6.83 3.56 -15.21
C ASP A 344 -5.81 4.27 -14.31
N LEU A 345 -6.21 5.38 -13.70
CA LEU A 345 -5.36 6.10 -12.74
C LEU A 345 -5.14 5.31 -11.45
N VAL A 346 -6.17 4.59 -10.99
CA VAL A 346 -6.07 3.71 -9.82
C VAL A 346 -5.10 2.56 -10.11
N ASP A 347 -5.18 1.92 -11.28
CA ASP A 347 -4.27 0.85 -11.67
C ASP A 347 -2.82 1.35 -11.75
N LEU A 348 -2.60 2.55 -12.31
CA LEU A 348 -1.28 3.18 -12.31
C LEU A 348 -0.76 3.40 -10.88
N ALA A 349 -1.61 3.89 -9.97
CA ALA A 349 -1.24 4.09 -8.57
C ALA A 349 -0.90 2.76 -7.87
N VAL A 350 -1.63 1.67 -8.16
CA VAL A 350 -1.35 0.32 -7.67
C VAL A 350 0.01 -0.17 -8.16
N VAL A 351 0.32 0.02 -9.46
CA VAL A 351 1.63 -0.35 -10.03
C VAL A 351 2.77 0.42 -9.34
N VAL A 352 2.59 1.73 -9.12
CA VAL A 352 3.57 2.55 -8.38
C VAL A 352 3.74 2.06 -6.94
N ALA A 353 2.64 1.75 -6.25
CA ALA A 353 2.66 1.20 -4.89
C ALA A 353 3.41 -0.14 -4.82
N MET A 354 3.17 -1.03 -5.78
CA MET A 354 3.87 -2.32 -5.90
C MET A 354 5.35 -2.14 -6.18
N ALA A 355 5.75 -1.18 -7.02
CA ALA A 355 7.15 -0.86 -7.30
C ALA A 355 7.88 -0.37 -6.03
N ILE A 356 7.25 0.53 -5.26
CA ILE A 356 7.78 1.03 -3.98
C ILE A 356 7.92 -0.12 -2.97
N ALA A 357 6.89 -0.96 -2.85
CA ALA A 357 6.90 -2.13 -1.98
C ALA A 357 7.98 -3.14 -2.38
N GLY A 358 8.16 -3.38 -3.68
CA GLY A 358 9.23 -4.23 -4.23
C GLY A 358 10.63 -3.69 -3.90
N GLY A 359 10.82 -2.37 -3.99
CA GLY A 359 12.04 -1.71 -3.53
C GLY A 359 12.30 -1.93 -2.04
N GLY A 360 11.28 -1.82 -1.19
CA GLY A 360 11.37 -2.11 0.24
C GLY A 360 11.73 -3.57 0.54
N LEU A 361 11.12 -4.50 -0.20
CA LEU A 361 11.44 -5.93 -0.11
C LEU A 361 12.91 -6.19 -0.50
N LEU A 362 13.43 -5.50 -1.52
CA LEU A 362 14.82 -5.63 -1.96
C LEU A 362 15.79 -5.16 -0.88
N VAL A 363 15.51 -4.01 -0.25
CA VAL A 363 16.28 -3.50 0.90
C VAL A 363 16.31 -4.54 2.03
N ALA A 364 15.16 -5.13 2.34
CA ALA A 364 15.05 -6.13 3.39
C ALA A 364 15.87 -7.40 3.10
N VAL A 365 15.87 -7.87 1.84
CA VAL A 365 16.67 -9.02 1.42
C VAL A 365 18.17 -8.70 1.51
N VAL A 366 18.59 -7.52 1.04
CA VAL A 366 19.98 -7.07 1.12
C VAL A 366 20.45 -7.01 2.58
N GLU A 367 19.63 -6.47 3.48
CA GLU A 367 19.91 -6.46 4.92
C GLU A 367 19.97 -7.89 5.49
N GLY A 368 19.04 -8.76 5.10
CA GLY A 368 19.00 -10.16 5.52
C GLY A 368 20.24 -10.94 5.10
N ILE A 369 20.81 -10.62 3.94
CA ILE A 369 22.05 -11.24 3.44
C ILE A 369 23.27 -10.66 4.15
N THR A 370 23.36 -9.33 4.27
CA THR A 370 24.49 -8.66 4.92
C THR A 370 24.62 -9.05 6.40
N SER A 371 23.51 -9.13 7.13
CA SER A 371 23.49 -9.56 8.53
C SER A 371 23.88 -11.03 8.74
N ARG A 372 23.75 -11.88 7.72
CA ARG A 372 24.04 -13.33 7.78
C ARG A 372 25.28 -13.75 6.99
N ARG A 373 26.11 -12.79 6.53
CA ARG A 373 27.35 -13.06 5.76
C ARG A 373 28.22 -14.14 6.38
N ARG A 374 28.57 -14.00 7.66
CA ARG A 374 29.39 -14.98 8.40
C ARG A 374 28.78 -16.39 8.42
N ALA A 375 27.45 -16.49 8.56
CA ALA A 375 26.76 -17.79 8.53
C ALA A 375 26.81 -18.43 7.13
N TYR A 376 26.67 -17.64 6.06
CA TYR A 376 26.83 -18.15 4.69
C TYR A 376 28.27 -18.55 4.38
N ALA A 377 29.25 -17.75 4.81
CA ALA A 377 30.68 -18.06 4.67
C ALA A 377 31.05 -19.36 5.40
N ALA A 378 30.58 -19.55 6.64
CA ALA A 378 30.77 -20.79 7.39
C ALA A 378 30.14 -22.00 6.68
N GLN A 379 28.93 -21.87 6.13
CA GLN A 379 28.28 -22.94 5.35
C GLN A 379 29.10 -23.33 4.12
N VAL A 380 29.62 -22.36 3.38
CA VAL A 380 30.49 -22.62 2.22
C VAL A 380 31.81 -23.25 2.66
N ALA A 381 32.40 -22.80 3.77
CA ALA A 381 33.62 -23.39 4.32
C ALA A 381 33.42 -24.85 4.76
N THR A 382 32.22 -25.22 5.22
CA THR A 382 31.85 -26.62 5.52
C THR A 382 31.49 -27.45 4.29
N GLY A 383 31.62 -26.91 3.07
CA GLY A 383 31.43 -27.64 1.82
C GLY A 383 30.03 -27.57 1.21
N VAL A 384 29.13 -26.70 1.69
CA VAL A 384 27.79 -26.53 1.08
C VAL A 384 27.91 -25.83 -0.28
N PRO A 385 27.45 -26.42 -1.40
CA PRO A 385 27.52 -25.79 -2.71
C PRO A 385 26.73 -24.47 -2.74
N ARG A 386 27.29 -23.43 -3.37
CA ARG A 386 26.64 -22.11 -3.55
C ARG A 386 25.28 -22.23 -4.24
N ALA A 387 25.14 -23.18 -5.18
CA ALA A 387 23.88 -23.46 -5.87
C ALA A 387 22.77 -23.95 -4.91
N THR A 388 23.12 -24.72 -3.87
CA THR A 388 22.18 -25.19 -2.86
C THR A 388 21.69 -24.04 -1.99
N ILE A 389 22.58 -23.13 -1.61
CA ILE A 389 22.23 -21.91 -0.86
C ILE A 389 21.31 -21.03 -1.70
N ALA A 390 21.66 -20.80 -2.98
CA ALA A 390 20.86 -20.03 -3.91
C ALA A 390 19.43 -20.59 -4.07
N ARG A 391 19.32 -21.90 -4.29
CA ARG A 391 18.03 -22.58 -4.42
C ARG A 391 17.24 -22.57 -3.11
N SER A 392 17.91 -22.62 -1.96
CA SER A 392 17.24 -22.49 -0.65
C SER A 392 16.65 -21.09 -0.43
N LEU A 393 17.33 -20.04 -0.92
CA LEU A 393 16.82 -18.67 -0.87
C LEU A 393 15.58 -18.50 -1.75
N LEU A 394 15.60 -19.09 -2.94
CA LEU A 394 14.43 -19.10 -3.84
C LEU A 394 13.22 -19.74 -3.17
N TRP A 395 13.38 -20.94 -2.57
CA TRP A 395 12.31 -21.62 -1.84
C TRP A 395 11.85 -20.83 -0.62
N ALA A 396 12.77 -20.22 0.14
CA ALA A 396 12.42 -19.42 1.31
C ALA A 396 11.63 -18.15 0.95
N ALA A 397 11.82 -17.60 -0.24
CA ALA A 397 11.09 -16.43 -0.71
C ALA A 397 9.74 -16.80 -1.36
N LEU A 398 9.73 -17.73 -2.31
CA LEU A 398 8.54 -18.05 -3.11
C LEU A 398 7.50 -18.86 -2.35
N ALA A 399 7.94 -19.83 -1.55
CA ALA A 399 7.00 -20.76 -0.90
C ALA A 399 5.96 -20.03 -0.02
N PRO A 400 6.32 -19.07 0.86
CA PRO A 400 5.32 -18.28 1.57
C PRO A 400 4.67 -17.19 0.71
N ALA A 401 5.38 -16.63 -0.27
CA ALA A 401 4.87 -15.51 -1.06
C ALA A 401 3.68 -15.90 -1.95
N VAL A 402 3.73 -17.05 -2.62
CA VAL A 402 2.65 -17.51 -3.52
C VAL A 402 1.28 -17.58 -2.81
N PRO A 403 1.12 -18.33 -1.69
CA PRO A 403 -0.15 -18.38 -0.98
C PRO A 403 -0.53 -17.05 -0.32
N ALA A 404 0.46 -16.24 0.12
CA ALA A 404 0.16 -14.92 0.69
C ALA A 404 -0.37 -13.93 -0.36
N ILE A 405 0.21 -13.92 -1.57
CA ILE A 405 -0.27 -13.13 -2.71
C ILE A 405 -1.67 -13.61 -3.12
N GLY A 406 -1.86 -14.92 -3.25
CA GLY A 406 -3.17 -15.49 -3.56
C GLY A 406 -4.24 -15.07 -2.53
N LEU A 407 -3.92 -15.17 -1.24
CA LEU A 407 -4.81 -14.73 -0.16
C LEU A 407 -5.09 -13.22 -0.20
N ALA A 408 -4.08 -12.38 -0.47
CA ALA A 408 -4.25 -10.94 -0.59
C ALA A 408 -5.20 -10.57 -1.74
N LEU A 409 -5.02 -11.20 -2.89
CA LEU A 409 -5.85 -10.97 -4.07
C LEU A 409 -7.29 -11.46 -3.85
N THR A 410 -7.47 -12.64 -3.27
CA THR A 410 -8.82 -13.17 -2.99
C THR A 410 -9.55 -12.31 -1.96
N VAL A 411 -8.88 -11.90 -0.88
CA VAL A 411 -9.48 -11.02 0.13
C VAL A 411 -9.83 -9.67 -0.48
N GLY A 412 -8.91 -9.03 -1.22
CA GLY A 412 -9.17 -7.74 -1.86
C GLY A 412 -10.38 -7.77 -2.82
N TYR A 413 -10.46 -8.80 -3.67
CA TYR A 413 -11.59 -9.01 -4.57
C TYR A 413 -12.90 -9.26 -3.82
N LEU A 414 -12.88 -10.13 -2.80
CA LEU A 414 -14.08 -10.48 -2.02
C LEU A 414 -14.63 -9.32 -1.20
N LEU A 415 -13.78 -8.41 -0.73
CA LEU A 415 -14.25 -7.19 -0.05
C LEU A 415 -15.19 -6.41 -0.97
N VAL A 416 -14.77 -6.12 -2.20
CA VAL A 416 -15.62 -5.37 -3.14
C VAL A 416 -16.85 -6.17 -3.54
N ARG A 417 -16.71 -7.47 -3.78
CA ARG A 417 -17.87 -8.31 -4.14
C ARG A 417 -18.91 -8.45 -3.02
N GLY A 418 -18.49 -8.35 -1.75
CA GLY A 418 -19.39 -8.36 -0.61
C GLY A 418 -20.23 -7.09 -0.47
N VAL A 419 -19.78 -5.97 -1.06
CA VAL A 419 -20.46 -4.66 -1.00
C VAL A 419 -21.28 -4.37 -2.24
N MET A 420 -20.76 -4.68 -3.43
CA MET A 420 -21.39 -4.34 -4.71
C MET A 420 -22.20 -5.53 -5.25
N PRO A 421 -23.55 -5.50 -5.19
CA PRO A 421 -24.38 -6.51 -5.84
C PRO A 421 -24.28 -6.39 -7.36
N ALA A 422 -24.71 -7.44 -8.08
CA ALA A 422 -24.80 -7.34 -9.53
C ALA A 422 -25.74 -6.18 -9.91
N PRO A 423 -25.32 -5.26 -10.80
CA PRO A 423 -26.17 -4.16 -11.23
C PRO A 423 -27.42 -4.71 -11.93
N SER A 424 -28.58 -4.14 -11.59
CA SER A 424 -29.86 -4.48 -12.20
C SER A 424 -30.72 -3.25 -12.46
N THR A 425 -31.59 -3.33 -13.46
CA THR A 425 -32.58 -2.30 -13.78
C THR A 425 -33.85 -2.96 -14.32
N GLY A 426 -35.02 -2.39 -14.01
CA GLY A 426 -36.34 -2.92 -14.35
C GLY A 426 -37.03 -3.54 -13.14
N GLY A 427 -38.06 -4.35 -13.37
CA GLY A 427 -38.87 -4.96 -12.31
C GLY A 427 -39.96 -4.03 -11.76
N PHE A 428 -40.34 -3.01 -12.53
CA PHE A 428 -41.39 -2.06 -12.16
C PHE A 428 -42.32 -1.82 -13.35
N ALA A 429 -43.55 -1.40 -13.03
CA ALA A 429 -44.48 -0.89 -14.03
C ALA A 429 -44.08 0.54 -14.38
N GLN A 430 -43.87 0.81 -15.67
CA GLN A 430 -43.63 2.15 -16.19
C GLN A 430 -44.82 2.61 -17.01
N THR A 431 -45.26 3.85 -16.80
CA THR A 431 -46.32 4.45 -17.60
C THR A 431 -45.70 5.17 -18.79
N ILE A 432 -46.06 4.75 -20.01
CA ILE A 432 -45.61 5.33 -21.27
C ILE A 432 -46.75 6.18 -21.85
N CYS A 433 -46.40 7.31 -22.46
CA CYS A 433 -47.34 8.23 -23.09
C CYS A 433 -47.31 8.08 -24.61
N ASP A 434 -48.45 7.74 -25.22
CA ASP A 434 -48.57 7.49 -26.66
C ASP A 434 -48.83 8.77 -27.48
N ALA A 435 -49.31 9.86 -26.85
CA ALA A 435 -49.79 11.07 -27.54
C ALA A 435 -48.95 12.34 -27.31
N GLY A 436 -47.78 12.23 -26.67
CA GLY A 436 -46.91 13.37 -26.36
C GLY A 436 -47.14 13.97 -24.96
N THR A 437 -46.12 14.61 -24.41
CA THR A 437 -46.03 14.99 -22.98
C THR A 437 -47.12 15.94 -22.50
N GLU A 438 -47.67 16.79 -23.37
CA GLU A 438 -48.75 17.74 -23.03
C GLU A 438 -50.09 17.04 -22.79
N LEU A 439 -50.45 16.06 -23.64
CA LEU A 439 -51.73 15.34 -23.56
C LEU A 439 -51.78 14.32 -22.42
N CYS A 440 -50.63 13.81 -22.00
CA CYS A 440 -50.52 12.92 -20.84
C CYS A 440 -50.31 13.68 -19.51
N GLY A 441 -50.00 14.97 -19.56
CA GLY A 441 -49.89 15.83 -18.39
C GLY A 441 -51.24 16.34 -17.87
N ASP A 442 -52.26 16.42 -18.73
CA ASP A 442 -53.62 16.79 -18.35
C ASP A 442 -54.37 15.59 -17.71
N PRO A 443 -54.84 15.70 -16.44
CA PRO A 443 -55.57 14.64 -15.75
C PRO A 443 -56.80 14.11 -16.51
N ALA A 444 -57.43 14.94 -17.36
CA ALA A 444 -58.62 14.57 -18.10
C ALA A 444 -58.33 13.65 -19.32
N THR A 445 -57.14 13.77 -19.91
CA THR A 445 -56.73 12.99 -21.10
C THR A 445 -55.67 11.94 -20.80
N ALA A 446 -54.98 12.03 -19.66
CA ALA A 446 -53.93 11.10 -19.25
C ALA A 446 -54.39 9.64 -19.29
N ALA A 447 -55.58 9.32 -18.75
CA ALA A 447 -56.10 7.95 -18.73
C ALA A 447 -56.36 7.35 -20.13
N ARG A 448 -56.48 8.19 -21.17
CA ARG A 448 -56.77 7.77 -22.54
C ARG A 448 -55.50 7.51 -23.36
N TYR A 449 -54.39 8.17 -22.99
CA TYR A 449 -53.13 8.15 -23.77
C TYR A 449 -51.94 7.60 -22.99
N THR A 450 -52.16 7.09 -21.77
CA THR A 450 -51.12 6.42 -20.99
C THR A 450 -51.34 4.91 -20.98
N ARG A 451 -50.26 4.16 -21.18
CA ARG A 451 -50.23 2.71 -21.07
C ARG A 451 -49.19 2.30 -20.04
N THR A 452 -49.58 1.45 -19.10
CA THR A 452 -48.63 0.80 -18.19
C THR A 452 -47.99 -0.38 -18.89
N GLU A 453 -46.67 -0.35 -19.00
CA GLU A 453 -45.85 -1.44 -19.52
C GLU A 453 -44.95 -1.97 -18.40
N TRP A 454 -44.81 -3.28 -18.32
CA TRP A 454 -43.92 -3.92 -17.37
C TRP A 454 -42.50 -3.92 -17.94
N VAL A 455 -41.57 -3.22 -17.29
CA VAL A 455 -40.16 -3.24 -17.69
C VAL A 455 -39.53 -4.48 -17.05
N PRO A 456 -39.10 -5.50 -17.82
CA PRO A 456 -38.50 -6.70 -17.24
C PRO A 456 -37.21 -6.36 -16.50
N GLU A 457 -36.99 -7.00 -15.35
CA GLU A 457 -35.73 -6.84 -14.63
C GLU A 457 -34.58 -7.48 -15.42
N THR A 458 -33.58 -6.67 -15.74
CA THR A 458 -32.34 -7.09 -16.39
C THR A 458 -31.22 -6.99 -15.38
N THR A 459 -30.51 -8.10 -15.17
CA THR A 459 -29.38 -8.20 -14.22
C THR A 459 -28.13 -8.56 -15.01
N ILE A 460 -27.02 -7.87 -14.77
CA ILE A 460 -25.74 -8.19 -15.39
C ILE A 460 -24.75 -8.56 -14.28
N PRO A 461 -24.42 -9.86 -14.11
CA PRO A 461 -23.41 -10.25 -13.15
C PRO A 461 -22.04 -9.74 -13.61
N PRO A 462 -21.26 -9.06 -12.74
CA PRO A 462 -19.90 -8.68 -13.07
C PRO A 462 -19.03 -9.94 -13.18
N ASP A 463 -18.25 -10.00 -14.25
CA ASP A 463 -17.29 -11.08 -14.47
C ASP A 463 -16.14 -11.01 -13.47
N VAL A 464 -15.55 -12.16 -13.17
CA VAL A 464 -14.33 -12.19 -12.36
C VAL A 464 -13.17 -11.62 -13.20
N PRO A 465 -12.45 -10.59 -12.74
CA PRO A 465 -11.41 -9.92 -13.53
C PRO A 465 -10.09 -10.72 -13.53
N TRP A 466 -10.10 -11.92 -14.13
CA TRP A 466 -8.96 -12.84 -14.13
C TRP A 466 -7.69 -12.21 -14.71
N ASP A 467 -7.81 -11.41 -15.76
CA ASP A 467 -6.65 -10.77 -16.41
C ASP A 467 -5.94 -9.78 -15.48
N GLN A 468 -6.70 -8.93 -14.77
CA GLN A 468 -6.15 -7.95 -13.83
C GLN A 468 -5.57 -8.65 -12.60
N LEU A 469 -6.27 -9.65 -12.05
CA LEU A 469 -5.77 -10.44 -10.92
C LEU A 469 -4.49 -11.21 -11.29
N ALA A 470 -4.40 -11.74 -12.51
CA ALA A 470 -3.21 -12.41 -13.02
C ALA A 470 -2.04 -11.42 -13.18
N TRP A 471 -2.29 -10.21 -13.69
CA TRP A 471 -1.28 -9.14 -13.77
C TRP A 471 -0.75 -8.72 -12.41
N LEU A 472 -1.62 -8.53 -11.42
CA LEU A 472 -1.24 -8.22 -10.05
C LEU A 472 -0.44 -9.36 -9.41
N ALA A 473 -0.87 -10.61 -9.60
CA ALA A 473 -0.14 -11.79 -9.13
C ALA A 473 1.26 -11.88 -9.77
N ALA A 474 1.35 -11.70 -11.09
CA ALA A 474 2.59 -11.71 -11.83
C ALA A 474 3.53 -10.59 -11.39
N GLY A 475 3.03 -9.37 -11.21
CA GLY A 475 3.80 -8.24 -10.71
C GLY A 475 4.32 -8.46 -9.28
N GLY A 476 3.47 -9.02 -8.40
CA GLY A 476 3.86 -9.39 -7.04
C GLY A 476 4.96 -10.44 -7.02
N LEU A 477 4.80 -11.52 -7.81
CA LEU A 477 5.80 -12.59 -7.93
C LEU A 477 7.09 -12.09 -8.58
N ALA A 478 7.01 -11.23 -9.59
CA ALA A 478 8.17 -10.61 -10.23
C ALA A 478 8.96 -9.75 -9.23
N ALA A 479 8.28 -8.98 -8.38
CA ALA A 479 8.93 -8.24 -7.30
C ALA A 479 9.68 -9.18 -6.35
N VAL A 480 9.06 -10.28 -5.91
CA VAL A 480 9.71 -11.29 -5.05
C VAL A 480 10.91 -11.93 -5.76
N LEU A 481 10.76 -12.36 -7.00
CA LEU A 481 11.84 -12.94 -7.80
C LEU A 481 13.00 -11.97 -8.00
N GLY A 482 12.70 -10.70 -8.30
CA GLY A 482 13.69 -9.63 -8.42
C GLY A 482 14.54 -9.49 -7.16
N THR A 483 13.93 -9.62 -5.98
CA THR A 483 14.67 -9.61 -4.71
C THR A 483 15.57 -10.83 -4.53
N VAL A 484 15.13 -12.01 -5.00
CA VAL A 484 15.97 -13.22 -4.99
C VAL A 484 17.15 -13.03 -5.92
N VAL A 485 16.94 -12.56 -7.16
CA VAL A 485 18.01 -12.30 -8.13
C VAL A 485 19.03 -11.31 -7.57
N ALA A 486 18.57 -10.17 -7.02
CA ALA A 486 19.43 -9.20 -6.35
C ALA A 486 20.21 -9.85 -5.20
N GLY A 487 19.54 -10.65 -4.37
CA GLY A 487 20.18 -11.39 -3.29
C GLY A 487 21.27 -12.36 -3.75
N LEU A 488 21.06 -13.04 -4.88
CA LEU A 488 22.05 -13.93 -5.48
C LEU A 488 23.29 -13.17 -5.99
N LEU A 489 23.12 -11.95 -6.51
CA LEU A 489 24.24 -11.10 -6.91
C LEU A 489 25.11 -10.73 -5.69
N PHE A 490 24.49 -10.39 -4.55
CA PHE A 490 25.21 -10.10 -3.31
C PHE A 490 25.79 -11.34 -2.63
N LEU A 491 25.27 -12.54 -2.93
CA LEU A 491 25.73 -13.80 -2.35
C LEU A 491 27.20 -14.08 -2.66
N ARG A 492 27.69 -13.70 -3.85
CA ARG A 492 29.11 -13.88 -4.22
C ARG A 492 30.04 -13.10 -3.29
N ALA A 493 29.73 -11.84 -3.01
CA ALA A 493 30.51 -11.01 -2.08
C ALA A 493 30.38 -11.51 -0.63
N ALA A 494 29.20 -11.99 -0.26
CA ALA A 494 28.88 -12.47 1.09
C ALA A 494 29.47 -13.85 1.44
N THR A 495 29.98 -14.60 0.46
CA THR A 495 30.53 -15.97 0.65
C THR A 495 32.05 -16.03 0.51
N SER A 496 32.74 -14.88 0.58
CA SER A 496 34.20 -14.86 0.66
C SER A 496 34.68 -15.39 2.01
N VAL A 497 35.73 -16.21 2.00
CA VAL A 497 36.29 -16.84 3.22
C VAL A 497 37.03 -15.78 4.06
N GLU A 498 37.52 -14.72 3.43
CA GLU A 498 38.11 -13.53 4.07
C GLU A 498 37.18 -12.89 5.11
N GLU A 499 35.85 -12.98 4.96
CA GLU A 499 34.88 -12.47 5.95
C GLU A 499 34.95 -13.23 7.29
N LEU A 500 35.54 -14.43 7.33
CA LEU A 500 35.81 -15.15 8.60
C LEU A 500 37.03 -14.60 9.34
N ARG A 501 37.91 -13.86 8.66
CA ARG A 501 39.14 -13.29 9.23
C ARG A 501 38.98 -11.86 9.73
N SER A 502 37.98 -11.11 9.25
CA SER A 502 37.68 -9.77 9.76
C SER A 502 36.97 -9.85 11.11
N THR A 503 37.73 -9.62 12.19
CA THR A 503 37.26 -9.54 13.58
C THR A 503 36.30 -8.39 13.81
#